data_AF-A0A8S0T354-F1
#
_entry.id   AF-A0A8S0T354-F1
#
_cell.length_a   1.000
_cell.length_b   1.000
_cell.length_c   1.000
_cell.angle_alpha   90.00
_cell.angle_beta   90.00
_cell.angle_gamma   90.00
#
_symmetry.space_group_name_H-M   'P 1'
#
loop_
_entity.id
_entity.type
_entity.pdbx_description
1 polymer ?
#
loop_
_entity_poly.entity_id
_entity_poly.type
_entity_poly.pdbx_seq_one_letter_code
_entity_poly.pdbx_strand_id
1 'polypeptide(L)'
;MDKKKVVVPLVCHGHSRPVVDLFYSPITPDGFFLVSASKDSTPMLRNGETGDWIGTFQGHKGAVWSCCLDKHALRAASASADFSAKLWDALTGDELHSFEHKHIVRACAFSEDTHLLLTGGVEKVLRIYDLNRLDAPPREVENSPGSVRTLSWLHSDQTILSTCTDIGGVRLWDVRTGKISRTLETKSSVTSAEVSQDGRYITTADGSTVKFWDANHFGLVKSYNMPCIVESASLEPKYGNKFIAGGEDMWVRVFDFHTGAEIGEFPYAVHRQYFFTSSII
;
A
#
# COMPACT_ATOMS: atom_id res chain seq x y z
N MET A 1 20.69 9.47 -31.42
CA MET A 1 20.66 8.07 -30.99
C MET A 1 20.53 8.06 -29.48
N ASP A 2 19.30 8.04 -28.98
CA ASP A 2 19.07 7.91 -27.54
C ASP A 2 19.48 6.51 -27.10
N LYS A 3 20.52 6.44 -26.27
CA LYS A 3 20.85 5.20 -25.55
C LYS A 3 19.63 4.86 -24.72
N LYS A 4 18.97 3.73 -25.01
CA LYS A 4 18.00 3.11 -24.09
C LYS A 4 18.66 3.08 -22.72
N LYS A 5 18.19 3.91 -21.78
CA LYS A 5 18.60 3.83 -20.39
C LYS A 5 18.19 2.43 -19.93
N VAL A 6 19.19 1.58 -19.72
CA VAL A 6 18.97 0.29 -19.08
C VAL A 6 18.60 0.61 -17.64
N VAL A 7 17.33 0.45 -17.31
CA VAL A 7 16.85 0.57 -15.92
C VAL A 7 17.34 -0.69 -15.20
N VAL A 8 18.23 -0.51 -14.23
CA VAL A 8 18.69 -1.59 -13.37
C VAL A 8 17.75 -1.62 -12.17
N PRO A 9 17.12 -2.76 -11.86
CA PRO A 9 16.26 -2.86 -10.69
C PRO A 9 17.07 -2.64 -9.42
N LEU A 10 16.50 -1.91 -8.46
CA LEU A 10 17.08 -1.74 -7.15
C LEU A 10 16.95 -3.05 -6.35
N VAL A 11 18.07 -3.60 -5.88
CA VAL A 11 18.09 -4.86 -5.13
C VAL A 11 18.46 -4.60 -3.68
N CYS A 12 17.48 -4.75 -2.78
CA CYS A 12 17.66 -4.53 -1.35
C CYS A 12 17.72 -5.87 -0.60
N HIS A 13 18.89 -6.23 -0.07
CA HIS A 13 19.05 -7.42 0.76
C HIS A 13 18.75 -7.15 2.24
N GLY A 14 18.37 -8.19 2.99
CA GLY A 14 18.30 -8.15 4.46
C GLY A 14 17.17 -8.97 5.07
N HIS A 15 16.01 -9.05 4.41
CA HIS A 15 14.90 -9.85 4.92
C HIS A 15 15.20 -11.36 4.81
N SER A 16 14.80 -12.10 5.85
CA SER A 16 15.00 -13.56 5.92
C SER A 16 13.79 -14.36 5.44
N ARG A 17 12.66 -13.69 5.22
CA ARG A 17 11.39 -14.25 4.76
C ARG A 17 10.79 -13.34 3.67
N PRO A 18 9.73 -13.79 2.97
CA PRO A 18 9.10 -12.97 1.94
C PRO A 18 8.65 -11.61 2.49
N VAL A 19 9.03 -10.55 1.77
CA VAL A 19 8.42 -9.23 1.92
C VAL A 19 6.97 -9.33 1.41
N VAL A 20 6.04 -8.63 2.03
CA VAL A 20 4.61 -8.72 1.71
C VAL A 20 4.00 -7.37 1.41
N ASP A 21 4.67 -6.29 1.79
CA ASP A 21 4.25 -4.93 1.48
C ASP A 21 5.48 -4.03 1.41
N LEU A 22 5.39 -2.99 0.60
CA LEU A 22 6.43 -1.99 0.40
C LEU A 22 5.75 -0.64 0.33
N PHE A 23 6.31 0.36 0.97
CA PHE A 23 5.80 1.72 0.90
C PHE A 23 6.95 2.70 0.73
N TYR A 24 6.78 3.62 -0.20
CA TYR A 24 7.72 4.71 -0.41
C TYR A 24 7.14 5.99 0.17
N SER A 25 7.96 6.77 0.86
CA SER A 25 7.55 8.09 1.31
C SER A 25 7.36 9.03 0.12
N PRO A 26 6.55 10.09 0.28
CA PRO A 26 6.66 11.27 -0.57
C PRO A 26 8.10 11.80 -0.60
N ILE A 27 8.43 12.58 -1.63
CA ILE A 27 9.71 13.27 -1.69
C ILE A 27 9.75 14.32 -0.57
N THR A 28 10.68 14.13 0.35
CA THR A 28 10.97 15.06 1.46
C THR A 28 12.22 15.88 1.12
N PRO A 29 12.50 16.97 1.85
CA PRO A 29 13.74 17.73 1.68
C PRO A 29 15.02 16.90 1.86
N ASP A 30 14.95 15.83 2.67
CA ASP A 30 16.08 14.94 2.97
C ASP A 30 16.18 13.75 2.00
N GLY A 31 15.33 13.71 0.98
CA GLY A 31 15.23 12.62 0.02
C GLY A 31 13.90 11.87 0.14
N PHE A 32 13.87 10.63 -0.32
CA PHE A 32 12.71 9.76 -0.17
C PHE A 32 13.16 8.42 0.39
N PHE A 33 12.26 7.76 1.09
CA PHE A 33 12.55 6.58 1.88
C PHE A 33 11.66 5.42 1.47
N LEU A 34 12.14 4.21 1.71
CA LEU A 34 11.42 2.96 1.49
C LEU A 34 11.28 2.22 2.80
N VAL A 35 10.06 1.85 3.17
CA VAL A 35 9.79 0.90 4.26
C VAL A 35 9.27 -0.41 3.68
N SER A 36 9.76 -1.51 4.23
CA SER A 36 9.39 -2.87 3.80
C SER A 36 8.84 -3.70 4.94
N ALA A 37 7.68 -4.35 4.72
CA ALA A 37 7.06 -5.26 5.66
C ALA A 37 7.34 -6.71 5.25
N SER A 38 7.72 -7.54 6.21
CA SER A 38 8.13 -8.92 5.94
C SER A 38 7.53 -9.90 6.94
N LYS A 39 7.39 -11.15 6.49
CA LYS A 39 7.02 -12.28 7.34
C LYS A 39 8.10 -12.63 8.37
N ASP A 40 9.25 -11.97 8.37
CA ASP A 40 10.33 -12.12 9.36
C ASP A 40 10.14 -11.29 10.63
N SER A 41 8.99 -10.63 10.79
CA SER A 41 8.62 -9.78 11.94
C SER A 41 9.39 -8.46 12.08
N THR A 42 10.27 -8.14 11.14
CA THR A 42 11.15 -6.97 11.24
C THR A 42 10.98 -6.03 10.05
N PRO A 43 10.13 -4.99 10.16
CA PRO A 43 10.04 -3.98 9.12
C PRO A 43 11.37 -3.21 9.01
N MET A 44 11.80 -2.91 7.79
CA MET A 44 13.08 -2.24 7.54
C MET A 44 12.86 -0.90 6.86
N LEU A 45 13.60 0.12 7.29
CA LEU A 45 13.67 1.44 6.66
C LEU A 45 14.94 1.55 5.81
N ARG A 46 14.81 2.12 4.63
CA ARG A 46 15.86 2.22 3.61
C ARG A 46 15.85 3.57 2.92
N ASN A 47 16.99 3.94 2.38
CA ASN A 47 17.09 5.05 1.44
C ASN A 47 16.34 4.65 0.15
N GLY A 48 15.45 5.51 -0.32
CA GLY A 48 14.63 5.23 -1.50
C GLY A 48 15.41 5.30 -2.83
N GLU A 49 16.50 6.07 -2.89
CA GLU A 49 17.32 6.20 -4.09
C GLU A 49 18.32 5.04 -4.21
N THR A 50 19.02 4.72 -3.12
CA THR A 50 20.13 3.74 -3.13
C THR A 50 19.74 2.35 -2.63
N GLY A 51 18.59 2.21 -1.97
CA GLY A 51 18.16 0.96 -1.32
C GLY A 51 18.96 0.61 -0.06
N ASP A 52 19.88 1.48 0.34
CA ASP A 52 20.74 1.26 1.50
C ASP A 52 19.91 1.15 2.77
N TRP A 53 20.32 0.24 3.64
CA TRP A 53 19.68 0.03 4.93
C TRP A 53 19.93 1.22 5.86
N ILE A 54 18.86 1.77 6.42
CA ILE A 54 18.91 2.85 7.41
C ILE A 54 18.66 2.28 8.81
N GLY A 55 17.62 1.46 8.96
CA GLY A 55 17.23 0.95 10.27
C GLY A 55 16.22 -0.20 10.19
N THR A 56 15.98 -0.83 11.34
CA THR A 56 15.04 -1.94 11.48
C THR A 56 14.17 -1.69 12.70
N PHE A 57 12.86 -1.76 12.52
CA PHE A 57 11.89 -1.62 13.60
C PHE A 57 11.75 -2.95 14.35
N GLN A 58 12.27 -3.01 15.57
CA GLN A 58 12.25 -4.22 16.41
C GLN A 58 11.14 -4.13 17.45
N GLY A 59 10.27 -5.14 17.52
CA GLY A 59 9.25 -5.24 18.57
C GLY A 59 8.05 -6.12 18.21
N HIS A 60 7.77 -6.31 16.92
CA HIS A 60 6.77 -7.27 16.48
C HIS A 60 7.19 -8.71 16.77
N LYS A 61 6.21 -9.55 17.13
CA LYS A 61 6.40 -10.98 17.45
C LYS A 61 5.87 -11.91 16.35
N GLY A 62 5.25 -11.35 15.33
CA GLY A 62 4.62 -12.06 14.23
C GLY A 62 4.94 -11.44 12.88
N ALA A 63 4.50 -12.09 11.81
CA ALA A 63 4.67 -11.57 10.45
C ALA A 63 4.05 -10.17 10.31
N VAL A 64 4.81 -9.21 9.79
CA VAL A 64 4.29 -7.89 9.46
C VAL A 64 3.70 -7.94 8.07
N TRP A 65 2.44 -7.56 7.95
CA TRP A 65 1.64 -7.64 6.72
C TRP A 65 1.59 -6.34 5.94
N SER A 66 1.73 -5.20 6.62
CA SER A 66 1.71 -3.89 5.98
C SER A 66 2.58 -2.91 6.77
N CYS A 67 3.13 -1.94 6.05
CA CYS A 67 3.89 -0.83 6.63
C CYS A 67 3.66 0.44 5.82
N CYS A 68 3.69 1.59 6.48
CA CYS A 68 3.64 2.88 5.81
C CYS A 68 4.47 3.93 6.55
N LEU A 69 4.81 5.00 5.85
CA LEU A 69 5.47 6.19 6.38
C LEU A 69 4.48 7.35 6.36
N ASP A 70 4.64 8.28 7.30
CA ASP A 70 3.92 9.54 7.25
C ASP A 70 4.45 10.43 6.09
N LYS A 71 3.73 11.52 5.82
CA LYS A 71 4.09 12.47 4.75
C LYS A 71 5.48 13.10 4.92
N HIS A 72 5.93 13.22 6.16
CA HIS A 72 7.23 13.81 6.50
C HIS A 72 8.35 12.76 6.64
N ALA A 73 8.05 11.47 6.49
CA ALA A 73 8.95 10.35 6.76
C ALA A 73 9.59 10.36 8.17
N LEU A 74 8.92 10.97 9.14
CA LEU A 74 9.34 11.03 10.54
C LEU A 74 8.68 9.95 11.41
N ARG A 75 7.55 9.40 10.96
CA ARG A 75 6.84 8.32 11.64
C ARG A 75 6.61 7.16 10.70
N ALA A 76 6.76 5.95 11.22
CA ALA A 76 6.36 4.74 10.51
C ALA A 76 5.23 4.04 11.26
N ALA A 77 4.37 3.35 10.53
CA ALA A 77 3.39 2.45 11.11
C ALA A 77 3.53 1.06 10.48
N SER A 78 3.24 0.03 11.27
CA SER A 78 3.25 -1.36 10.80
C SER A 78 2.08 -2.16 11.39
N ALA A 79 1.55 -3.09 10.61
CA ALA A 79 0.45 -3.98 10.98
C ALA A 79 0.90 -5.43 10.96
N SER A 80 0.62 -6.19 12.02
CA SER A 80 1.22 -7.51 12.24
C SER A 80 0.23 -8.61 12.61
N ALA A 81 0.70 -9.85 12.40
CA ALA A 81 0.05 -11.08 12.82
C ALA A 81 0.13 -11.34 14.33
N ASP A 82 0.88 -10.53 15.08
CA ASP A 82 0.87 -10.55 16.56
C ASP A 82 -0.32 -9.82 17.18
N PHE A 83 -1.29 -9.43 16.35
CA PHE A 83 -2.52 -8.72 16.73
C PHE A 83 -2.27 -7.28 17.18
N SER A 84 -1.10 -6.71 16.87
CA SER A 84 -0.82 -5.30 17.08
C SER A 84 -0.58 -4.56 15.76
N ALA A 85 -0.95 -3.29 15.76
CA ALA A 85 -0.34 -2.31 14.87
C ALA A 85 0.59 -1.42 15.73
N LYS A 86 1.79 -1.13 15.25
CA LYS A 86 2.76 -0.31 16.00
C LYS A 86 3.05 0.98 15.27
N LEU A 87 3.25 2.04 16.04
CA LEU A 87 3.74 3.33 15.60
C LEU A 87 5.19 3.48 16.04
N TRP A 88 6.03 3.92 15.12
CA TRP A 88 7.48 4.05 15.31
C TRP A 88 7.94 5.46 15.02
N ASP A 89 9.00 5.87 15.70
CA ASP A 89 9.82 7.00 15.31
C ASP A 89 10.77 6.54 14.19
N ALA A 90 10.68 7.13 13.01
CA ALA A 90 11.49 6.74 11.87
C ALA A 90 12.96 7.18 11.99
N LEU A 91 13.26 8.15 12.85
CA LEU A 91 14.60 8.66 13.07
C LEU A 91 15.37 7.80 14.08
N THR A 92 14.73 7.44 15.19
CA THR A 92 15.38 6.66 16.26
C THR A 92 15.18 5.16 16.10
N GLY A 93 14.09 4.74 15.43
CA GLY A 93 13.65 3.35 15.38
C GLY A 93 12.85 2.89 16.60
N ASP A 94 12.59 3.78 17.55
CA ASP A 94 11.89 3.46 18.79
C ASP A 94 10.39 3.24 18.56
N GLU A 95 9.80 2.35 19.37
CA GLU A 95 8.36 2.16 19.42
C GLU A 95 7.71 3.32 20.18
N LEU A 96 6.88 4.11 19.49
CA LEU A 96 6.12 5.22 20.08
C LEU A 96 4.83 4.72 20.74
N HIS A 97 4.15 3.75 20.10
CA HIS A 97 2.88 3.22 20.60
C HIS A 97 2.54 1.85 20.00
N SER A 98 1.78 1.05 20.75
CA SER A 98 1.22 -0.24 20.31
C SER A 98 -0.30 -0.20 20.37
N PHE A 99 -0.95 -0.39 19.22
CA PHE A 99 -2.39 -0.51 19.09
C PHE A 99 -2.79 -1.98 19.09
N GLU A 100 -3.48 -2.41 20.14
CA GLU A 100 -3.91 -3.80 20.30
C GLU A 100 -5.21 -4.08 19.53
N HIS A 101 -5.25 -5.18 18.80
CA HIS A 101 -6.41 -5.68 18.08
C HIS A 101 -6.80 -7.08 18.59
N LYS A 102 -8.02 -7.52 18.26
CA LYS A 102 -8.52 -8.84 18.67
C LYS A 102 -8.04 -9.97 17.75
N HIS A 103 -7.44 -9.64 16.61
CA HIS A 103 -6.95 -10.57 15.61
C HIS A 103 -5.87 -9.90 14.74
N ILE A 104 -5.25 -10.68 13.83
CA ILE A 104 -4.26 -10.26 12.83
C ILE A 104 -4.69 -8.95 12.16
N VAL A 105 -3.82 -7.95 12.26
CA VAL A 105 -3.91 -6.69 11.52
C VAL A 105 -3.17 -6.89 10.20
N ARG A 106 -3.83 -6.54 9.08
CA ARG A 106 -3.27 -6.78 7.74
C ARG A 106 -2.90 -5.51 7.01
N ALA A 107 -3.53 -4.40 7.34
CA ALA A 107 -3.34 -3.13 6.66
C ALA A 107 -3.27 -1.98 7.65
N CYS A 108 -2.40 -1.02 7.36
CA CYS A 108 -2.30 0.26 8.07
C CYS A 108 -2.03 1.40 7.08
N ALA A 109 -2.62 2.57 7.31
CA ALA A 109 -2.42 3.75 6.47
C ALA A 109 -2.54 5.05 7.28
N PHE A 110 -1.59 5.97 7.09
CA PHE A 110 -1.70 7.34 7.60
C PHE A 110 -2.65 8.18 6.74
N SER A 111 -3.38 9.08 7.39
CA SER A 111 -4.09 10.18 6.73
C SER A 111 -3.11 11.17 6.07
N GLU A 112 -3.59 11.94 5.11
CA GLU A 112 -2.79 12.97 4.44
C GLU A 112 -2.34 14.08 5.40
N ASP A 113 -3.17 14.40 6.41
CA ASP A 113 -2.84 15.32 7.49
C ASP A 113 -1.88 14.73 8.54
N THR A 114 -1.57 13.43 8.47
CA THR A 114 -0.69 12.69 9.40
C THR A 114 -1.15 12.64 10.86
N HIS A 115 -2.38 13.05 11.15
CA HIS A 115 -2.96 13.03 12.49
C HIS A 115 -3.73 11.75 12.80
N LEU A 116 -4.16 11.02 11.78
CA LEU A 116 -4.94 9.80 11.94
C LEU A 116 -4.17 8.58 11.42
N LEU A 117 -4.30 7.47 12.13
CA LEU A 117 -3.85 6.17 11.68
C LEU A 117 -5.04 5.24 11.48
N LEU A 118 -5.21 4.76 10.26
CA LEU A 118 -6.19 3.76 9.92
C LEU A 118 -5.57 2.37 9.99
N THR A 119 -6.30 1.43 10.58
CA THR A 119 -5.89 0.03 10.68
C THR A 119 -7.07 -0.88 10.36
N GLY A 120 -6.77 -2.09 9.90
CA GLY A 120 -7.76 -3.13 9.70
C GLY A 120 -7.16 -4.47 9.35
N GLY A 121 -7.96 -5.51 9.49
CA GLY A 121 -7.50 -6.87 9.22
C GLY A 121 -8.60 -7.90 9.25
N VAL A 122 -8.28 -9.05 9.84
CA VAL A 122 -9.13 -10.25 9.81
C VAL A 122 -10.36 -10.13 10.71
N GLU A 123 -10.30 -9.25 11.72
CA GLU A 123 -11.45 -8.93 12.58
C GLU A 123 -12.59 -8.23 11.82
N LYS A 124 -12.36 -7.79 10.58
CA LYS A 124 -13.32 -7.09 9.73
C LYS A 124 -13.79 -5.74 10.29
N VAL A 125 -13.08 -5.21 11.28
CA VAL A 125 -13.29 -3.86 11.83
C VAL A 125 -12.20 -2.95 11.28
N LEU A 126 -12.58 -1.75 10.88
CA LEU A 126 -11.63 -0.67 10.60
C LEU A 126 -11.59 0.25 11.81
N ARG A 127 -10.39 0.52 12.30
CA ARG A 127 -10.15 1.42 13.43
C ARG A 127 -9.36 2.62 12.97
N ILE A 128 -9.83 3.80 13.37
CA ILE A 128 -9.15 5.08 13.15
C ILE A 128 -8.65 5.56 14.52
N TYR A 129 -7.35 5.70 14.66
CA TYR A 129 -6.67 6.20 15.85
C TYR A 129 -6.27 7.66 15.65
N ASP A 130 -6.50 8.50 16.66
CA ASP A 130 -6.01 9.88 16.69
C ASP A 130 -4.61 9.91 17.31
N LEU A 131 -3.61 10.24 16.50
CA LEU A 131 -2.20 10.27 16.91
C LEU A 131 -1.88 11.43 17.84
N ASN A 132 -2.74 12.45 17.93
CA ASN A 132 -2.62 13.51 18.92
C ASN A 132 -3.19 13.10 20.29
N ARG A 133 -3.95 12.00 20.34
CA ARG A 133 -4.60 11.47 21.55
C ARG A 133 -4.51 9.94 21.57
N LEU A 134 -3.30 9.43 21.71
CA LEU A 134 -3.02 7.98 21.68
C LEU A 134 -3.79 7.19 22.77
N ASP A 135 -4.12 7.82 23.90
CA ASP A 135 -4.89 7.19 24.98
C ASP A 135 -6.40 7.12 24.71
N ALA A 136 -6.89 7.83 23.67
CA ALA A 136 -8.31 7.83 23.34
C ALA A 136 -8.70 6.51 22.65
N PRO A 137 -9.91 5.99 22.91
CA PRO A 137 -10.39 4.81 22.21
C PRO A 137 -10.47 5.08 20.70
N PRO A 138 -10.15 4.08 19.86
CA PRO A 138 -10.27 4.22 18.42
C PRO A 138 -11.71 4.48 18.01
N ARG A 139 -11.85 5.25 16.94
CA ARG A 139 -13.13 5.33 16.23
C ARG A 139 -13.27 4.09 15.36
N GLU A 140 -14.25 3.24 15.69
CA GLU A 140 -14.60 2.08 14.87
C GLU A 140 -15.57 2.49 13.75
N VAL A 141 -15.28 2.05 12.53
CA VAL A 141 -16.16 2.15 11.36
C VAL A 141 -17.10 0.93 11.34
N GLU A 142 -18.21 0.98 10.60
CA GLU A 142 -19.08 -0.20 10.43
C GLU A 142 -18.29 -1.44 9.95
N ASN A 143 -18.76 -2.63 10.34
CA ASN A 143 -18.09 -3.89 10.03
C ASN A 143 -17.96 -4.10 8.52
N SER A 144 -16.73 -4.32 8.08
CA SER A 144 -16.41 -4.74 6.71
C SER A 144 -17.08 -6.09 6.41
N PRO A 145 -17.58 -6.29 5.18
CA PRO A 145 -18.20 -7.56 4.80
C PRO A 145 -17.21 -8.74 4.81
N GLY A 146 -15.90 -8.47 4.73
CA GLY A 146 -14.85 -9.47 4.69
C GLY A 146 -13.56 -9.04 5.40
N SER A 147 -12.60 -9.98 5.44
CA SER A 147 -11.25 -9.74 5.96
C SER A 147 -10.55 -8.69 5.12
N VAL A 148 -10.14 -7.59 5.77
CA VAL A 148 -9.52 -6.44 5.11
C VAL A 148 -8.14 -6.84 4.60
N ARG A 149 -7.84 -6.48 3.34
CA ARG A 149 -6.56 -6.77 2.69
C ARG A 149 -5.68 -5.53 2.54
N THR A 150 -6.21 -4.46 1.95
CA THR A 150 -5.51 -3.18 1.82
C THR A 150 -6.39 -2.04 2.30
N LEU A 151 -5.75 -0.97 2.77
CA LEU A 151 -6.38 0.26 3.21
C LEU A 151 -5.63 1.46 2.64
N SER A 152 -6.37 2.49 2.28
CA SER A 152 -5.79 3.76 1.82
C SER A 152 -6.74 4.90 2.13
N TRP A 153 -6.18 6.09 2.36
CA TRP A 153 -6.95 7.32 2.43
C TRP A 153 -7.06 7.93 1.03
N LEU A 154 -8.18 8.59 0.77
CA LEU A 154 -8.40 9.36 -0.45
C LEU A 154 -8.18 10.86 -0.15
N HIS A 155 -7.64 11.58 -1.14
CA HIS A 155 -7.39 13.02 -1.09
C HIS A 155 -8.58 13.76 -0.49
N SER A 156 -8.38 14.36 0.69
CA SER A 156 -9.34 15.04 1.60
C SER A 156 -9.52 14.42 2.99
N ASP A 157 -8.95 13.24 3.28
CA ASP A 157 -9.13 12.52 4.56
C ASP A 157 -10.61 12.27 4.96
N GLN A 158 -11.53 12.46 4.01
CA GLN A 158 -12.97 12.26 4.23
C GLN A 158 -13.44 10.88 3.79
N THR A 159 -12.67 10.22 2.91
CA THR A 159 -13.02 8.92 2.34
C THR A 159 -11.88 7.94 2.54
N ILE A 160 -12.21 6.75 3.03
CA ILE A 160 -11.29 5.62 3.16
C ILE A 160 -11.61 4.59 2.08
N LEU A 161 -10.57 4.00 1.49
CA LEU A 161 -10.66 2.85 0.60
C LEU A 161 -10.32 1.59 1.39
N SER A 162 -11.16 0.56 1.28
CA SER A 162 -10.84 -0.78 1.77
C SER A 162 -11.08 -1.86 0.73
N THR A 163 -10.19 -2.84 0.71
CA THR A 163 -10.33 -4.05 -0.10
C THR A 163 -10.49 -5.26 0.81
N CYS A 164 -11.19 -6.28 0.31
CA CYS A 164 -11.43 -7.52 1.05
C CYS A 164 -10.73 -8.70 0.36
N THR A 165 -10.27 -9.67 1.14
CA THR A 165 -9.54 -10.84 0.63
C THR A 165 -10.42 -11.75 -0.22
N ASP A 166 -11.67 -11.96 0.20
CA ASP A 166 -12.56 -12.96 -0.40
C ASP A 166 -13.72 -12.35 -1.20
N ILE A 167 -13.83 -11.02 -1.18
CA ILE A 167 -14.95 -10.31 -1.81
C ILE A 167 -14.38 -9.27 -2.76
N GLY A 168 -14.74 -9.42 -4.04
CA GLY A 168 -14.43 -8.44 -5.08
C GLY A 168 -14.93 -7.04 -4.69
N GLY A 169 -14.22 -6.04 -5.18
CA GLY A 169 -14.57 -4.64 -5.11
C GLY A 169 -13.76 -3.84 -4.10
N VAL A 170 -13.72 -2.53 -4.33
CA VAL A 170 -13.14 -1.55 -3.40
C VAL A 170 -14.28 -0.79 -2.73
N ARG A 171 -14.26 -0.71 -1.40
CA ARG A 171 -15.31 -0.05 -0.62
C ARG A 171 -14.83 1.33 -0.25
N LEU A 172 -15.69 2.32 -0.48
CA LEU A 172 -15.46 3.71 -0.15
C LEU A 172 -16.28 4.03 1.09
N TRP A 173 -15.59 4.36 2.17
CA TRP A 173 -16.19 4.66 3.46
C TRP A 173 -16.15 6.16 3.69
N ASP A 174 -17.29 6.75 4.02
CA ASP A 174 -17.33 8.13 4.47
C ASP A 174 -16.90 8.15 5.96
N VAL A 175 -15.81 8.86 6.24
CA VAL A 175 -15.18 8.92 7.57
C VAL A 175 -16.10 9.57 8.58
N ARG A 176 -16.95 10.52 8.19
CA ARG A 176 -17.86 11.22 9.11
C ARG A 176 -19.03 10.34 9.52
N THR A 177 -19.57 9.56 8.61
CA THR A 177 -20.72 8.66 8.89
C THR A 177 -20.29 7.28 9.36
N GLY A 178 -19.07 6.85 9.02
CA GLY A 178 -18.58 5.50 9.26
C GLY A 178 -19.25 4.43 8.39
N LYS A 179 -19.90 4.83 7.29
CA LYS A 179 -20.66 3.94 6.41
C LYS A 179 -20.06 3.84 5.02
N ILE A 180 -20.36 2.74 4.34
CA ILE A 180 -20.03 2.57 2.92
C ILE A 180 -20.88 3.54 2.11
N SER A 181 -20.22 4.50 1.46
CA SER A 181 -20.82 5.45 0.54
C SER A 181 -20.95 4.87 -0.87
N ARG A 182 -19.94 4.09 -1.30
CA ARG A 182 -19.90 3.49 -2.64
C ARG A 182 -19.06 2.21 -2.65
N THR A 183 -19.35 1.33 -3.60
CA THR A 183 -18.50 0.18 -3.92
C THR A 183 -18.09 0.25 -5.39
N LEU A 184 -16.79 0.14 -5.66
CA LEU A 184 -16.24 -0.06 -7.00
C LEU A 184 -16.24 -1.55 -7.29
N GLU A 185 -17.12 -1.99 -8.19
CA GLU A 185 -17.31 -3.41 -8.46
C GLU A 185 -16.18 -4.00 -9.33
N THR A 186 -15.53 -5.05 -8.84
CA THR A 186 -14.48 -5.78 -9.58
C THR A 186 -14.92 -7.21 -9.86
N LYS A 187 -14.36 -7.83 -10.91
CA LYS A 187 -14.77 -9.19 -11.31
C LYS A 187 -14.17 -10.27 -10.41
N SER A 188 -13.08 -9.93 -9.74
CA SER A 188 -12.32 -10.83 -8.88
C SER A 188 -11.89 -10.10 -7.61
N SER A 189 -11.33 -10.86 -6.66
CA SER A 189 -10.75 -10.28 -5.45
C SER A 189 -9.65 -9.28 -5.82
N VAL A 190 -9.65 -8.14 -5.12
CA VAL A 190 -8.68 -7.07 -5.36
C VAL A 190 -7.41 -7.40 -4.59
N THR A 191 -6.32 -7.59 -5.31
CA THR A 191 -5.02 -7.96 -4.75
C THR A 191 -4.29 -6.74 -4.22
N SER A 192 -4.26 -5.65 -4.99
CA SER A 192 -3.76 -4.34 -4.59
C SER A 192 -4.74 -3.23 -4.98
N ALA A 193 -4.80 -2.19 -4.16
CA ALA A 193 -5.47 -0.93 -4.48
C ALA A 193 -4.60 0.22 -3.97
N GLU A 194 -4.34 1.20 -4.83
CA GLU A 194 -3.60 2.41 -4.49
C GLU A 194 -4.31 3.64 -5.06
N VAL A 195 -4.08 4.79 -4.43
CA VAL A 195 -4.44 6.08 -4.99
C VAL A 195 -3.19 6.67 -5.62
N SER A 196 -3.31 7.22 -6.83
CA SER A 196 -2.20 7.90 -7.50
C SER A 196 -1.76 9.13 -6.68
N GLN A 197 -0.48 9.48 -6.72
CA GLN A 197 0.04 10.61 -5.95
C GLN A 197 -0.65 11.94 -6.30
N ASP A 198 -1.07 12.10 -7.56
CA ASP A 198 -1.82 13.26 -8.04
C ASP A 198 -3.31 13.25 -7.65
N GLY A 199 -3.78 12.17 -7.02
CA GLY A 199 -5.16 12.00 -6.56
C GLY A 199 -6.20 11.92 -7.64
N ARG A 200 -5.80 11.61 -8.88
CA ARG A 200 -6.72 11.51 -10.01
C ARG A 200 -7.28 10.12 -10.20
N TYR A 201 -6.49 9.10 -9.88
CA TYR A 201 -6.83 7.72 -10.18
C TYR A 201 -6.72 6.83 -8.95
N ILE A 202 -7.66 5.89 -8.84
CA ILE A 202 -7.52 4.71 -7.99
C ILE A 202 -7.12 3.56 -8.91
N THR A 203 -5.95 2.98 -8.68
CA THR A 203 -5.47 1.82 -9.42
C THR A 203 -5.85 0.56 -8.65
N THR A 204 -6.48 -0.41 -9.32
CA THR A 204 -6.83 -1.69 -8.71
C THR A 204 -6.33 -2.84 -9.56
N ALA A 205 -5.68 -3.81 -8.93
CA ALA A 205 -5.37 -5.11 -9.53
C ALA A 205 -6.43 -6.12 -9.07
N ASP A 206 -7.21 -6.67 -10.01
CA ASP A 206 -8.24 -7.67 -9.74
C ASP A 206 -8.06 -8.90 -10.65
N GLY A 207 -7.43 -9.95 -10.13
CA GLY A 207 -7.15 -11.16 -10.92
C GLY A 207 -6.22 -10.85 -12.09
N SER A 208 -6.68 -11.04 -13.32
CA SER A 208 -5.91 -10.72 -14.54
C SER A 208 -6.23 -9.35 -15.14
N THR A 209 -6.88 -8.45 -14.38
CA THR A 209 -7.16 -7.09 -14.85
C THR A 209 -6.54 -6.02 -13.98
N VAL A 210 -6.11 -4.94 -14.63
CA VAL A 210 -5.74 -3.68 -13.98
C VAL A 210 -6.75 -2.63 -14.41
N LYS A 211 -7.37 -1.99 -13.42
CA LYS A 211 -8.40 -0.96 -13.63
C LYS A 211 -7.97 0.35 -13.00
N PHE A 212 -8.35 1.43 -13.67
CA PHE A 212 -8.15 2.80 -13.22
C PHE A 212 -9.51 3.47 -13.09
N TRP A 213 -9.80 3.91 -11.88
CA TRP A 213 -11.04 4.59 -11.53
C TRP A 213 -10.75 6.05 -11.28
N ASP A 214 -11.66 6.95 -11.66
CA ASP A 214 -11.55 8.36 -11.33
C ASP A 214 -11.71 8.53 -9.81
N ALA A 215 -10.74 9.14 -9.15
CA ALA A 215 -10.75 9.30 -7.70
C ALA A 215 -11.79 10.32 -7.19
N ASN A 216 -12.33 11.18 -8.06
CA ASN A 216 -13.31 12.21 -7.67
C ASN A 216 -14.75 11.77 -7.97
N HIS A 217 -14.95 11.10 -9.10
CA HIS A 217 -16.25 10.69 -9.61
C HIS A 217 -16.52 9.20 -9.39
N PHE A 218 -15.47 8.42 -9.11
CA PHE A 218 -15.50 6.96 -8.91
C PHE A 218 -16.03 6.19 -10.13
N GLY A 219 -15.85 6.77 -11.32
CA GLY A 219 -16.17 6.13 -12.60
C GLY A 219 -14.99 5.32 -13.11
N LEU A 220 -15.24 4.18 -13.76
CA LEU A 220 -14.18 3.42 -14.42
C LEU A 220 -13.68 4.21 -15.63
N VAL A 221 -12.39 4.56 -15.64
CA VAL A 221 -11.75 5.31 -16.72
C VAL A 221 -11.14 4.35 -17.73
N LYS A 222 -10.36 3.38 -17.25
CA LYS A 222 -9.64 2.40 -18.08
C LYS A 222 -9.62 1.03 -17.42
N SER A 223 -9.59 -0.01 -18.25
CA SER A 223 -9.45 -1.40 -17.84
C SER A 223 -8.58 -2.12 -18.86
N TYR A 224 -7.53 -2.76 -18.39
CA TYR A 224 -6.60 -3.52 -19.22
C TYR A 224 -6.55 -4.98 -18.77
N ASN A 225 -6.59 -5.90 -19.74
CA ASN A 225 -6.40 -7.33 -19.50
C ASN A 225 -4.91 -7.64 -19.55
N MET A 226 -4.42 -8.31 -18.52
CA MET A 226 -3.02 -8.67 -18.34
C MET A 226 -2.79 -10.12 -18.73
N PRO A 227 -1.58 -10.48 -19.19
CA PRO A 227 -1.26 -11.84 -19.63
C PRO A 227 -1.20 -12.85 -18.47
N CYS A 228 -1.09 -12.38 -17.22
CA CYS A 228 -1.03 -13.20 -16.02
C CYS A 228 -1.96 -12.64 -14.92
N ILE A 229 -2.11 -13.39 -13.83
CA ILE A 229 -2.73 -12.89 -12.61
C ILE A 229 -1.80 -11.84 -12.00
N VAL A 230 -2.33 -10.65 -11.75
CA VAL A 230 -1.64 -9.50 -11.19
C VAL A 230 -1.81 -9.47 -9.68
N GLU A 231 -0.70 -9.47 -8.96
CA GLU A 231 -0.69 -9.29 -7.51
C GLU A 231 -0.66 -7.81 -7.14
N SER A 232 -0.02 -6.99 -7.99
CA SER A 232 -0.06 -5.56 -7.80
C SER A 232 0.19 -4.77 -9.08
N ALA A 233 -0.43 -3.62 -9.15
CA ALA A 233 -0.26 -2.66 -10.22
C ALA A 233 -0.14 -1.24 -9.65
N SER A 234 0.59 -0.40 -10.38
CA SER A 234 0.86 0.95 -9.94
C SER A 234 1.00 1.96 -11.08
N LEU A 235 0.49 3.18 -10.88
CA LEU A 235 0.51 4.28 -11.88
C LEU A 235 1.71 5.22 -11.68
N GLU A 236 2.29 5.68 -12.79
CA GLU A 236 3.41 6.62 -12.75
C GLU A 236 3.03 7.95 -12.08
N PRO A 237 3.74 8.37 -11.02
CA PRO A 237 3.34 9.51 -10.21
C PRO A 237 3.54 10.84 -10.95
N LYS A 238 4.58 10.94 -11.78
CA LYS A 238 5.01 12.22 -12.34
C LYS A 238 4.19 12.68 -13.53
N TYR A 239 3.94 11.77 -14.48
CA TYR A 239 3.23 12.09 -15.71
C TYR A 239 1.94 11.29 -15.88
N GLY A 240 1.73 10.20 -15.13
CA GLY A 240 0.56 9.34 -15.27
C GLY A 240 0.46 8.68 -16.64
N ASN A 241 1.56 8.58 -17.39
CA ASN A 241 1.55 8.10 -18.77
C ASN A 241 1.89 6.62 -18.88
N LYS A 242 2.42 6.03 -17.81
CA LYS A 242 2.80 4.64 -17.72
C LYS A 242 2.25 4.02 -16.46
N PHE A 243 2.04 2.71 -16.48
CA PHE A 243 1.77 1.95 -15.28
C PHE A 243 2.59 0.66 -15.30
N ILE A 244 2.86 0.13 -14.12
CA ILE A 244 3.51 -1.16 -13.96
C ILE A 244 2.51 -2.16 -13.41
N ALA A 245 2.66 -3.42 -13.80
CA ALA A 245 1.95 -4.52 -13.19
C ALA A 245 2.90 -5.71 -13.05
N GLY A 246 2.81 -6.38 -11.91
CA GLY A 246 3.55 -7.60 -11.65
C GLY A 246 2.67 -8.65 -11.00
N GLY A 247 3.00 -9.90 -11.28
CA GLY A 247 2.12 -11.02 -10.99
C GLY A 247 2.84 -12.31 -10.66
N GLU A 248 2.10 -13.42 -10.81
CA GLU A 248 2.58 -14.77 -10.50
C GLU A 248 3.75 -15.24 -11.35
N ASP A 249 3.96 -14.64 -12.53
CA ASP A 249 4.97 -15.08 -13.48
C ASP A 249 6.38 -14.54 -13.19
N MET A 250 6.57 -13.78 -12.11
CA MET A 250 7.86 -13.21 -11.68
C MET A 250 8.45 -12.17 -12.64
N TRP A 251 7.61 -11.57 -13.47
CA TRP A 251 7.98 -10.43 -14.30
C TRP A 251 7.25 -9.17 -13.85
N VAL A 252 7.96 -8.05 -13.86
CA VAL A 252 7.33 -6.72 -13.82
C VAL A 252 7.25 -6.21 -15.24
N ARG A 253 6.04 -5.90 -15.68
CA ARG A 253 5.79 -5.32 -16.99
C ARG A 253 5.43 -3.85 -16.85
N VAL A 254 5.92 -3.06 -17.79
CA VAL A 254 5.63 -1.64 -17.93
C VAL A 254 4.72 -1.47 -19.14
N PHE A 255 3.62 -0.77 -18.93
CA PHE A 255 2.61 -0.52 -19.93
C PHE A 255 2.43 0.97 -20.14
N ASP A 256 2.07 1.35 -21.37
CA ASP A 256 1.60 2.69 -21.68
C ASP A 256 0.14 2.86 -21.19
N PHE A 257 -0.12 3.90 -20.41
CA PHE A 257 -1.43 4.15 -19.80
C PHE A 257 -2.52 4.53 -20.81
N HIS A 258 -2.15 5.07 -21.98
CA HIS A 258 -3.13 5.51 -22.96
C HIS A 258 -3.59 4.33 -23.82
N THR A 259 -2.63 3.55 -24.30
CA THR A 259 -2.83 2.46 -25.27
C THR A 259 -2.99 1.10 -24.61
N GLY A 260 -2.44 0.89 -23.40
CA GLY A 260 -2.35 -0.42 -22.76
C GLY A 260 -1.27 -1.33 -23.36
N ALA A 261 -0.45 -0.81 -24.28
CA ALA A 261 0.62 -1.59 -24.90
C ALA A 261 1.76 -1.82 -23.91
N GLU A 262 2.30 -3.04 -23.90
CA GLU A 262 3.51 -3.36 -23.16
C GLU A 262 4.71 -2.66 -23.81
N ILE A 263 5.42 -1.84 -23.03
CA ILE A 263 6.57 -1.05 -23.48
C ILE A 263 7.90 -1.53 -22.89
N GLY A 264 7.85 -2.45 -21.94
CA GLY A 264 9.03 -3.12 -21.40
C GLY A 264 8.67 -4.16 -20.34
N GLU A 265 9.62 -5.05 -20.07
CA GLU A 265 9.51 -6.07 -19.04
C GLU A 265 10.87 -6.23 -18.34
N PHE A 266 10.81 -6.58 -17.06
CA PHE A 266 11.98 -6.83 -16.24
C PHE A 266 11.77 -8.11 -15.45
N PRO A 267 12.72 -9.06 -15.50
CA PRO A 267 12.68 -10.21 -14.61
C PRO A 267 13.04 -9.72 -13.21
N TYR A 268 12.38 -10.28 -12.18
CA TYR A 268 12.85 -10.10 -10.82
C TYR A 268 13.01 -11.46 -10.14
N ALA A 269 14.10 -11.61 -9.39
CA ALA A 269 14.31 -12.77 -8.54
C ALA A 269 13.68 -12.43 -7.19
N VAL A 270 12.71 -13.25 -6.73
CA VAL A 270 12.41 -13.65 -5.34
C VAL A 270 10.92 -13.99 -5.19
N HIS A 271 10.62 -14.96 -4.31
CA HIS A 271 9.37 -15.69 -4.14
C HIS A 271 8.09 -14.87 -3.86
N ARG A 272 7.03 -15.21 -4.62
CA ARG A 272 5.58 -15.20 -4.35
C ARG A 272 5.08 -14.15 -3.33
N GLN A 273 4.43 -13.12 -3.88
CA GLN A 273 3.69 -11.99 -3.27
C GLN A 273 4.54 -10.73 -3.09
N TYR A 274 4.48 -9.81 -4.05
CA TYR A 274 4.92 -8.43 -3.84
C TYR A 274 3.93 -7.41 -4.38
N PHE A 275 3.85 -6.31 -3.65
CA PHE A 275 3.08 -5.12 -3.94
C PHE A 275 4.01 -4.03 -4.48
N PHE A 276 3.59 -3.35 -5.54
CA PHE A 276 4.20 -2.15 -6.07
C PHE A 276 3.38 -0.96 -5.60
N THR A 277 4.05 0.16 -5.32
CA THR A 277 3.38 1.42 -5.00
C THR A 277 3.78 2.51 -5.97
N SER A 278 2.90 3.50 -6.12
CA SER A 278 2.96 4.61 -7.09
C SER A 278 4.18 5.50 -7.01
N SER A 279 5.15 5.18 -6.16
CA SER A 279 6.40 5.93 -6.05
C SER A 279 7.55 5.32 -6.87
N ILE A 280 7.29 4.23 -7.62
CA ILE A 280 8.34 3.41 -8.26
C ILE A 280 8.53 3.70 -9.78
N ILE A 281 7.90 4.72 -10.36
CA ILE A 281 7.96 4.95 -11.82
C ILE A 281 8.56 6.31 -12.18
#